data_AF-A0A2S0NAM1-F1
#
_entry.id   AF-A0A2S0NAM1-F1
#
_cell.length_a   1.000
_cell.length_b   1.000
_cell.length_c   1.000
_cell.angle_alpha   90.00
_cell.angle_beta   90.00
_cell.angle_gamma   90.00
#
_symmetry.space_group_name_H-M   'P 1'
#
loop_
_entity.id
_entity.type
_entity.pdbx_description
1 polymer ?
#
loop_
_entity_poly.entity_id
_entity_poly.type
_entity_poly.pdbx_seq_one_letter_code
_entity_poly.pdbx_strand_id
1 'polypeptide(L)'
;MIKPWLLRLHRWLTLVFALPLAVIVSTGLVLSFEPMAQIGAAAPGTLTADRVVDLLQRHDPEGKARSLTFRAYEHRLSIGGVRPDDTIDVDVRSGAELTEDGTLSNLFYYSRVLHETLMLDLGWLVHVSTMAMILLMALGIAMGWPRLTNTLSGWHKGIAWNLLPILVLSPVTGLLLAWGVSFARPAFAPAPSAPLSMVEAVRRVGASHDLSGLVWIRGRSGRLLARVVDRGEYRVFTVTPEGLFPTSRNWVRLLHEGNFAGHWSALMNVVTSIALTALMATGLVIWARRRFRKRRPRVRRERSTLVTPA
;
A
#
# COMPACT_ATOMS: atom_id res chain seq x y z
N MET A 1 -29.37 26.36 2.51
CA MET A 1 -28.62 26.86 3.69
C MET A 1 -27.64 25.84 4.32
N ILE A 2 -27.30 24.72 3.65
CA ILE A 2 -26.49 23.62 4.21
C ILE A 2 -24.96 23.83 4.09
N LYS A 3 -24.50 24.65 3.15
CA LYS A 3 -23.07 24.81 2.80
C LYS A 3 -22.10 25.26 3.91
N PRO A 4 -22.44 26.21 4.82
CA PRO A 4 -21.45 26.69 5.79
C PRO A 4 -21.12 25.66 6.88
N TRP A 5 -22.09 24.82 7.28
CA TRP A 5 -21.89 23.78 8.28
C TRP A 5 -21.04 22.64 7.75
N LEU A 6 -21.30 22.17 6.51
CA LEU A 6 -20.45 21.16 5.85
C LEU A 6 -18.99 21.60 5.75
N LEU A 7 -18.75 22.86 5.38
CA LEU A 7 -17.39 23.42 5.31
C LEU A 7 -16.71 23.49 6.68
N ARG A 8 -17.45 23.81 7.75
CA ARG A 8 -16.90 23.81 9.11
C ARG A 8 -16.57 22.40 9.55
N LEU A 9 -17.48 21.45 9.35
CA LEU A 9 -17.27 20.05 9.72
C LEU A 9 -16.08 19.45 8.97
N HIS A 10 -16.02 19.63 7.66
CA HIS A 10 -14.90 19.16 6.84
C HIS A 10 -13.57 19.70 7.36
N ARG A 11 -13.49 21.01 7.68
CA ARG A 11 -12.27 21.60 8.25
C ARG A 11 -11.90 21.03 9.61
N TRP A 12 -12.85 20.94 10.53
CA TRP A 12 -12.57 20.42 11.87
C TRP A 12 -12.12 18.97 11.83
N LEU A 13 -12.79 18.16 11.02
CA LEU A 13 -12.42 16.75 10.82
C LEU A 13 -11.00 16.64 10.22
N THR A 14 -10.67 17.46 9.22
CA THR A 14 -9.30 17.50 8.68
C THR A 14 -8.27 17.85 9.74
N LEU A 15 -8.54 18.81 10.63
CA LEU A 15 -7.58 19.23 11.66
C LEU A 15 -7.39 18.17 12.75
N VAL A 16 -8.49 17.57 13.23
CA VAL A 16 -8.45 16.52 14.26
C VAL A 16 -7.64 15.32 13.76
N PHE A 17 -7.84 14.94 12.49
CA PHE A 17 -7.18 13.78 11.90
C PHE A 17 -5.94 14.12 11.07
N ALA A 18 -5.46 15.37 11.10
CA ALA A 18 -4.37 15.83 10.22
C ALA A 18 -3.10 14.99 10.40
N LEU A 19 -2.68 14.77 11.65
CA LEU A 19 -1.47 14.02 11.97
C LEU A 19 -1.56 12.53 11.63
N PRO A 20 -2.56 11.76 12.13
CA PRO A 20 -2.64 10.35 11.79
C PRO A 20 -2.85 10.14 10.29
N LEU A 21 -3.65 10.96 9.62
CA LEU A 21 -3.81 10.86 8.17
C LEU A 21 -2.52 11.24 7.42
N ALA A 22 -1.76 12.23 7.87
CA ALA A 22 -0.48 12.57 7.27
C ALA A 22 0.50 11.38 7.33
N VAL A 23 0.56 10.67 8.47
CA VAL A 23 1.37 9.45 8.58
C VAL A 23 0.87 8.38 7.61
N ILE A 24 -0.42 8.04 7.65
CA ILE A 24 -1.02 6.98 6.82
C ILE A 24 -0.83 7.24 5.32
N VAL A 25 -1.09 8.47 4.83
CA VAL A 25 -0.95 8.78 3.40
C VAL A 25 0.51 8.86 2.96
N SER A 26 1.41 9.31 3.84
CA SER A 26 2.84 9.39 3.52
C SER A 26 3.48 7.99 3.48
N THR A 27 3.13 7.11 4.42
CA THR A 27 3.61 5.72 4.39
C THR A 27 2.93 4.92 3.29
N GLY A 28 1.65 5.16 3.02
CA GLY A 28 0.95 4.59 1.87
C GLY A 28 1.56 5.03 0.52
N LEU A 29 2.09 6.27 0.44
CA LEU A 29 2.88 6.72 -0.69
C LEU A 29 4.18 5.92 -0.83
N VAL A 30 4.95 5.75 0.25
CA VAL A 30 6.17 4.93 0.20
C VAL A 30 5.86 3.50 -0.24
N LEU A 31 4.85 2.86 0.35
CA LEU A 31 4.44 1.49 0.03
C LEU A 31 3.93 1.33 -1.41
N SER A 32 3.38 2.38 -2.01
CA SER A 32 2.92 2.31 -3.41
C SER A 32 4.05 2.07 -4.42
N PHE A 33 5.31 2.31 -4.02
CA PHE A 33 6.49 2.01 -4.85
C PHE A 33 6.99 0.56 -4.71
N GLU A 34 6.63 -0.16 -3.64
CA GLU A 34 7.14 -1.52 -3.39
C GLU A 34 6.80 -2.50 -4.53
N PRO A 35 5.56 -2.56 -5.06
CA PRO A 35 5.27 -3.41 -6.22
C PRO A 35 6.07 -3.02 -7.46
N MET A 36 6.26 -1.72 -7.68
CA MET A 36 7.00 -1.23 -8.83
C MET A 36 8.48 -1.61 -8.76
N ALA A 37 9.08 -1.50 -7.57
CA ALA A 37 10.45 -1.91 -7.31
C ALA A 37 10.60 -3.44 -7.47
N GLN A 38 9.69 -4.23 -6.92
CA GLN A 38 9.74 -5.69 -7.03
C GLN A 38 9.59 -6.15 -8.49
N ILE A 39 8.58 -5.67 -9.21
CA ILE A 39 8.34 -6.06 -10.61
C ILE A 39 9.46 -5.55 -11.51
N GLY A 40 9.93 -4.31 -11.30
CA GLY A 40 11.01 -3.73 -12.10
C GLY A 40 12.35 -4.42 -11.92
N ALA A 41 12.61 -4.99 -10.74
CA ALA A 41 13.84 -5.74 -10.46
C ALA A 41 13.75 -7.23 -10.79
N ALA A 42 12.55 -7.78 -10.96
CA ALA A 42 12.28 -9.18 -11.31
C ALA A 42 12.56 -9.47 -12.79
N ALA A 43 13.80 -9.28 -13.24
CA ALA A 43 14.20 -9.65 -14.59
C ALA A 43 14.22 -11.19 -14.75
N PRO A 44 13.75 -11.75 -15.89
CA PRO A 44 13.69 -13.18 -16.07
C PRO A 44 15.04 -13.87 -15.90
N GLY A 45 15.04 -15.00 -15.19
CA GLY A 45 16.25 -15.78 -14.87
C GLY A 45 17.14 -15.19 -13.76
N THR A 46 16.77 -14.10 -13.09
CA THR A 46 17.52 -13.57 -11.93
C THR A 46 17.52 -14.51 -10.73
N LEU A 47 16.47 -15.34 -10.59
CA LEU A 47 16.39 -16.39 -9.59
C LEU A 47 15.87 -17.68 -10.23
N THR A 48 16.69 -18.73 -10.19
CA THR A 48 16.31 -20.06 -10.70
C THR A 48 15.99 -21.02 -9.56
N ALA A 49 15.23 -22.08 -9.85
CA ALA A 49 14.94 -23.13 -8.87
C ALA A 49 16.21 -23.76 -8.32
N ASP A 50 17.15 -24.12 -9.21
CA ASP A 50 18.43 -24.71 -8.82
C ASP A 50 19.21 -23.78 -7.90
N ARG A 51 19.22 -22.47 -8.18
CA ARG A 51 19.89 -21.50 -7.31
C ARG A 51 19.26 -21.46 -5.92
N VAL A 52 17.93 -21.45 -5.81
CA VAL A 52 17.26 -21.46 -4.51
C VAL A 52 17.53 -22.78 -3.76
N VAL A 53 17.52 -23.91 -4.47
CA VAL A 53 17.84 -25.23 -3.88
C VAL A 53 19.27 -25.26 -3.37
N ASP A 54 20.24 -24.74 -4.13
CA ASP A 54 21.63 -24.61 -3.69
C ASP A 54 21.76 -23.75 -2.43
N LEU A 55 21.04 -22.62 -2.36
CA LEU A 55 21.06 -21.76 -1.19
C LEU A 55 20.44 -22.44 0.03
N LEU A 56 19.34 -23.19 -0.15
CA LEU A 56 18.73 -24.00 0.91
C LEU A 56 19.69 -25.09 1.39
N GLN A 57 20.40 -25.78 0.49
CA GLN A 57 21.35 -26.82 0.90
C GLN A 57 22.52 -26.26 1.73
N ARG A 58 22.96 -25.03 1.43
CA ARG A 58 24.04 -24.36 2.17
C ARG A 58 23.58 -23.82 3.53
N HIS A 59 22.41 -23.21 3.59
CA HIS A 59 21.94 -22.43 4.75
C HIS A 59 20.86 -23.14 5.58
N ASP A 60 20.26 -24.21 5.07
CA ASP A 60 19.28 -25.07 5.73
C ASP A 60 19.51 -26.57 5.40
N PRO A 61 20.68 -27.14 5.75
CA PRO A 61 21.00 -28.54 5.44
C PRO A 61 20.06 -29.55 6.11
N GLU A 62 19.41 -29.15 7.21
CA GLU A 62 18.46 -29.98 7.96
C GLU A 62 17.01 -29.89 7.45
N GLY A 63 16.74 -29.03 6.45
CA GLY A 63 15.41 -28.89 5.85
C GLY A 63 14.35 -28.30 6.79
N LYS A 64 14.76 -27.43 7.71
CA LYS A 64 13.90 -26.79 8.71
C LYS A 64 13.15 -25.58 8.18
N ALA A 65 13.52 -25.02 7.03
CA ALA A 65 12.92 -23.83 6.45
C ALA A 65 11.40 -23.96 6.30
N ARG A 66 10.68 -22.96 6.81
CA ARG A 66 9.21 -22.85 6.78
C ARG A 66 8.71 -21.72 5.91
N SER A 67 9.57 -20.76 5.60
CA SER A 67 9.28 -19.67 4.68
C SER A 67 10.48 -19.26 3.85
N LEU A 68 10.21 -18.78 2.66
CA LEU A 68 11.10 -18.08 1.76
C LEU A 68 10.44 -16.77 1.36
N THR A 69 11.18 -15.67 1.40
CA THR A 69 10.73 -14.38 0.85
C THR A 69 11.81 -13.83 -0.06
N PHE A 70 11.45 -13.50 -1.30
CA PHE A 70 12.40 -12.97 -2.26
C PHE A 70 12.12 -11.49 -2.54
N ARG A 71 13.10 -10.65 -2.26
CA ARG A 71 13.05 -9.20 -2.46
C ARG A 71 13.95 -8.87 -3.66
N ALA A 72 13.35 -8.82 -4.85
CA ALA A 72 14.08 -8.76 -6.10
C ALA A 72 14.94 -7.49 -6.21
N TYR A 73 14.44 -6.37 -5.68
CA TYR A 73 15.10 -5.06 -5.70
C TYR A 73 16.39 -4.99 -4.85
N GLU A 74 16.66 -5.99 -4.01
CA GLU A 74 17.88 -6.11 -3.20
C GLU A 74 18.60 -7.44 -3.44
N HIS A 75 18.15 -8.25 -4.40
CA HIS A 75 18.65 -9.62 -4.64
C HIS A 75 18.73 -10.46 -3.35
N ARG A 76 17.78 -10.26 -2.43
CA ARG A 76 17.81 -10.85 -1.10
C ARG A 76 16.77 -11.96 -0.99
N LEU A 77 17.21 -13.13 -0.56
CA LEU A 77 16.35 -14.26 -0.19
C LEU A 77 16.38 -14.43 1.33
N SER A 78 15.24 -14.20 1.97
CA SER A 78 15.06 -14.44 3.41
C SER A 78 14.54 -15.86 3.62
N ILE A 79 15.25 -16.65 4.42
CA ILE A 79 14.92 -18.03 4.78
C ILE A 79 14.49 -18.06 6.25
N GLY A 80 13.21 -18.33 6.51
CA GLY A 80 12.64 -18.35 7.85
C GLY A 80 12.44 -19.76 8.40
N GLY A 81 12.60 -19.92 9.72
CA GLY A 81 12.36 -21.16 10.45
C GLY A 81 13.58 -22.07 10.62
N VAL A 82 14.76 -21.65 10.14
CA VAL A 82 16.03 -22.37 10.33
C VAL A 82 16.60 -22.13 11.72
N ARG A 83 16.62 -20.87 12.16
CA ARG A 83 17.06 -20.44 13.50
C ARG A 83 15.85 -20.08 14.36
N PRO A 84 15.90 -20.31 15.70
CA PRO A 84 14.87 -19.83 16.61
C PRO A 84 14.74 -18.30 16.52
N ASP A 85 13.52 -17.83 16.27
CA ASP A 85 13.14 -16.40 16.22
C ASP A 85 13.88 -15.50 15.22
N ASP A 86 14.55 -16.08 14.22
CA ASP A 86 15.35 -15.34 13.25
C ASP A 86 15.15 -15.82 11.80
N THR A 87 15.46 -14.94 10.85
CA THR A 87 15.48 -15.21 9.42
C THR A 87 16.89 -15.07 8.89
N ILE A 88 17.36 -16.05 8.13
CA ILE A 88 18.64 -15.95 7.45
C ILE A 88 18.43 -15.19 6.14
N ASP A 89 19.00 -13.99 6.04
CA ASP A 89 19.01 -13.22 4.80
C ASP A 89 20.25 -13.57 3.98
N VAL A 90 20.04 -13.91 2.71
CA VAL A 90 21.12 -14.36 1.81
C VAL A 90 21.09 -13.55 0.52
N ASP A 91 22.25 -13.09 0.08
CA ASP A 91 22.39 -12.48 -1.24
C ASP A 91 22.32 -13.58 -2.31
N VAL A 92 21.38 -13.46 -3.23
CA VAL A 92 21.10 -14.49 -4.23
C VAL A 92 22.26 -14.65 -5.22
N ARG A 93 23.04 -13.60 -5.48
CA ARG A 93 24.11 -13.61 -6.50
C ARG A 93 25.36 -14.30 -6.00
N SER A 94 25.85 -13.91 -4.82
CA SER A 94 27.03 -14.48 -4.16
C SER A 94 26.69 -15.76 -3.39
N GLY A 95 25.51 -15.81 -2.78
CA GLY A 95 25.11 -16.87 -1.84
C GLY A 95 25.63 -16.63 -0.42
N ALA A 96 26.24 -15.48 -0.15
CA ALA A 96 26.70 -15.08 1.17
C ALA A 96 25.51 -14.68 2.05
N GLU A 97 25.61 -15.01 3.34
CA GLU A 97 24.70 -14.49 4.35
C GLU A 97 24.92 -12.99 4.52
N LEU A 98 23.82 -12.25 4.60
CA LEU A 98 23.80 -10.80 4.76
C LEU A 98 23.68 -10.48 6.24
N THR A 99 24.68 -9.80 6.78
CA THR A 99 24.69 -9.33 8.18
C THR A 99 24.02 -7.97 8.36
N GLU A 100 23.85 -7.22 7.27
CA GLU A 100 23.20 -5.92 7.27
C GLU A 100 21.77 -6.02 6.76
N ASP A 101 20.87 -5.26 7.36
CA ASP A 101 19.51 -5.16 6.88
C ASP A 101 19.43 -4.42 5.53
N GLY A 102 18.46 -4.81 4.72
CA GLY A 102 18.20 -4.18 3.43
C GLY A 102 17.62 -2.79 3.62
N THR A 103 18.22 -1.76 3.02
CA THR A 103 17.77 -0.37 3.18
C THR A 103 16.33 -0.18 2.67
N LEU A 104 16.02 -0.67 1.47
CA LEU A 104 14.68 -0.59 0.88
C LEU A 104 13.72 -1.55 1.58
N SER A 105 14.20 -2.74 1.96
CA SER A 105 13.41 -3.69 2.73
C SER A 105 12.94 -3.12 4.07
N ASN A 106 13.85 -2.47 4.81
CA ASN A 106 13.52 -1.80 6.06
C ASN A 106 12.58 -0.62 5.84
N LEU A 107 12.83 0.19 4.81
CA LEU A 107 11.94 1.29 4.45
C LEU A 107 10.49 0.81 4.23
N PHE A 108 10.29 -0.24 3.44
CA PHE A 108 8.96 -0.80 3.20
C PHE A 108 8.38 -1.48 4.45
N TYR A 109 9.20 -2.21 5.21
CA TYR A 109 8.77 -2.84 6.45
C TYR A 109 8.27 -1.82 7.47
N TYR A 110 9.07 -0.82 7.83
CA TYR A 110 8.67 0.20 8.80
C TYR A 110 7.54 1.08 8.28
N SER A 111 7.50 1.37 6.98
CA SER A 111 6.36 2.06 6.37
C SER A 111 5.07 1.27 6.54
N ARG A 112 5.11 -0.06 6.38
CA ARG A 112 3.95 -0.94 6.61
C ARG A 112 3.51 -0.95 8.07
N VAL A 113 4.46 -1.09 9.01
CA VAL A 113 4.16 -1.03 10.45
C VAL A 113 3.52 0.31 10.82
N LEU A 114 4.06 1.44 10.35
CA LEU A 114 3.44 2.75 10.56
C LEU A 114 2.06 2.86 9.90
N HIS A 115 1.89 2.31 8.70
CA HIS A 115 0.62 2.38 7.97
C HIS A 115 -0.49 1.57 8.64
N GLU A 116 -0.16 0.41 9.23
CA GLU A 116 -1.13 -0.51 9.82
C GLU A 116 -1.38 -0.22 11.30
N THR A 117 -0.37 0.19 12.06
CA THR A 117 -0.47 0.32 13.53
C THR A 117 0.12 1.61 14.10
N LEU A 118 0.61 2.53 13.27
CA LEU A 118 1.33 3.74 13.70
C LEU A 118 2.52 3.43 14.63
N MET A 119 3.12 2.23 14.53
CA MET A 119 4.18 1.67 15.38
C MET A 119 3.84 1.45 16.86
N LEU A 120 2.73 1.98 17.35
CA LEU A 120 2.33 1.96 18.77
C LEU A 120 1.14 1.02 19.03
N ASP A 121 0.91 0.05 18.15
CA ASP A 121 -0.26 -0.84 18.16
C ASP A 121 -1.61 -0.07 18.13
N LEU A 122 -1.61 1.09 17.47
CA LEU A 122 -2.78 1.97 17.34
C LEU A 122 -3.60 1.66 16.07
N GLY A 123 -3.78 0.37 15.74
CA GLY A 123 -4.55 -0.04 14.56
C GLY A 123 -5.98 0.51 14.55
N TRP A 124 -6.60 0.67 15.73
CA TRP A 124 -7.91 1.30 15.85
C TRP A 124 -7.90 2.77 15.37
N LEU A 125 -6.82 3.51 15.61
CA LEU A 125 -6.69 4.90 15.18
C LEU A 125 -6.51 4.98 13.67
N VAL A 126 -5.82 4.01 13.07
CA VAL A 126 -5.75 3.86 11.60
C VAL A 126 -7.14 3.64 11.02
N HIS A 127 -7.95 2.76 11.62
CA HIS A 127 -9.31 2.50 11.16
C HIS A 127 -10.19 3.75 11.25
N VAL A 128 -10.22 4.42 12.42
CA VAL A 128 -11.02 5.63 12.62
C VAL A 128 -10.55 6.77 11.70
N SER A 129 -9.24 6.92 11.50
CA SER A 129 -8.69 7.91 10.57
C SER A 129 -9.11 7.61 9.13
N THR A 130 -9.07 6.34 8.71
CA THR A 130 -9.51 5.94 7.37
C THR A 130 -11.00 6.19 7.16
N MET A 131 -11.84 5.90 8.16
CA MET A 131 -13.26 6.26 8.14
C MET A 131 -13.46 7.79 8.05
N ALA A 132 -12.67 8.56 8.80
CA ALA A 132 -12.70 10.03 8.74
C ALA A 132 -12.30 10.55 7.34
N MET A 133 -11.31 9.93 6.69
CA MET A 133 -10.93 10.26 5.31
C MET A 133 -12.06 9.99 4.31
N ILE A 134 -12.75 8.85 4.41
CA ILE A 134 -13.93 8.56 3.56
C ILE A 134 -15.03 9.60 3.82
N LEU A 135 -15.30 9.95 5.08
CA LEU A 135 -16.26 10.99 5.43
C LEU A 135 -15.83 12.36 4.89
N LEU A 136 -14.55 12.71 4.93
CA LEU A 136 -14.03 13.95 4.33
C LEU A 136 -14.29 14.00 2.82
N MET A 137 -14.13 12.88 2.12
CA MET A 137 -14.44 12.76 0.68
C MET A 137 -15.95 12.92 0.43
N ALA A 138 -16.79 12.25 1.23
CA ALA A 138 -18.25 12.38 1.15
C ALA A 138 -18.72 13.83 1.39
N LEU A 139 -18.15 14.51 2.40
CA LEU A 139 -18.36 15.93 2.64
C LEU A 139 -17.87 16.77 1.46
N GLY A 140 -16.75 16.41 0.85
CA GLY A 140 -16.21 16.99 -0.39
C GLY A 140 -17.24 17.01 -1.51
N ILE A 141 -17.87 15.85 -1.76
CA ILE A 141 -18.93 15.68 -2.77
C ILE A 141 -20.17 16.51 -2.40
N ALA A 142 -20.61 16.44 -1.14
CA ALA A 142 -21.79 17.15 -0.65
C ALA A 142 -21.66 18.69 -0.71
N MET A 143 -20.44 19.22 -0.73
CA MET A 143 -20.19 20.66 -0.93
C MET A 143 -20.47 21.12 -2.38
N GLY A 144 -20.66 20.19 -3.32
CA GLY A 144 -21.15 20.42 -4.68
C GLY A 144 -20.05 20.51 -5.74
N TRP A 145 -20.48 20.77 -6.99
CA TRP A 145 -19.62 20.76 -8.17
C TRP A 145 -18.42 21.73 -8.08
N PRO A 146 -17.23 21.33 -8.55
CA PRO A 146 -16.05 22.17 -8.45
C PRO A 146 -16.13 23.32 -9.45
N ARG A 147 -16.10 24.55 -8.96
CA ARG A 147 -15.75 25.71 -9.80
C ARG A 147 -14.23 25.74 -9.94
N LEU A 148 -13.73 25.25 -11.07
CA LEU A 148 -12.31 25.24 -11.39
C LEU A 148 -11.83 26.67 -11.62
N THR A 149 -10.81 27.07 -10.87
CA THR A 149 -10.15 28.38 -10.97
C THR A 149 -8.66 28.12 -10.87
N ASN A 150 -7.82 28.95 -11.49
CA ASN A 150 -6.37 28.81 -11.36
C ASN A 150 -5.89 29.35 -10.00
N THR A 151 -6.32 28.69 -8.92
CA THR A 151 -5.98 28.98 -7.54
C THR A 151 -5.71 27.67 -6.82
N LEU A 152 -4.98 27.70 -5.69
CA LEU A 152 -4.74 26.50 -4.87
C LEU A 152 -6.05 25.78 -4.49
N SER A 153 -7.11 26.53 -4.19
CA SER A 153 -8.41 25.95 -3.88
C SER A 153 -9.13 25.37 -5.10
N GLY A 154 -8.87 25.91 -6.30
CA GLY A 154 -9.38 25.36 -7.56
C GLY A 154 -8.68 24.06 -7.92
N TRP A 155 -7.34 24.01 -7.82
CA TRP A 155 -6.55 22.79 -8.02
C TRP A 155 -6.89 21.69 -7.02
N HIS A 156 -7.03 22.01 -5.72
CA HIS A 156 -7.48 21.04 -4.71
C HIS A 156 -8.83 20.39 -5.10
N LYS A 157 -9.80 21.20 -5.53
CA LYS A 157 -11.09 20.69 -6.01
C LYS A 157 -10.97 19.90 -7.31
N GLY A 158 -10.10 20.35 -8.23
CA GLY A 158 -9.84 19.69 -9.50
C GLY A 158 -9.30 18.28 -9.28
N ILE A 159 -8.25 18.12 -8.47
CA ILE A 159 -7.69 16.81 -8.12
C ILE A 159 -8.75 15.94 -7.45
N ALA A 160 -9.45 16.47 -6.44
CA ALA A 160 -10.45 15.73 -5.68
C ALA A 160 -11.57 15.17 -6.55
N TRP A 161 -12.05 15.93 -7.55
CA TRP A 161 -13.15 15.50 -8.41
C TRP A 161 -12.69 14.60 -9.57
N ASN A 162 -11.60 14.94 -10.25
CA ASN A 162 -11.13 14.16 -11.40
C ASN A 162 -10.62 12.78 -10.99
N LEU A 163 -9.99 12.68 -9.81
CA LEU A 163 -9.45 11.41 -9.30
C LEU A 163 -10.37 10.74 -8.27
N LEU A 164 -11.58 11.26 -8.04
CA LEU A 164 -12.50 10.75 -7.02
C LEU A 164 -12.68 9.21 -7.07
N PRO A 165 -12.88 8.56 -8.24
CA PRO A 165 -13.11 7.13 -8.28
C PRO A 165 -11.95 6.31 -7.68
N ILE A 166 -10.70 6.67 -8.01
CA ILE A 166 -9.51 5.97 -7.50
C ILE A 166 -9.17 6.40 -6.06
N LEU A 167 -9.41 7.67 -5.72
CA LEU A 167 -9.17 8.22 -4.39
C LEU A 167 -10.04 7.55 -3.32
N VAL A 168 -11.30 7.21 -3.65
CA VAL A 168 -12.22 6.51 -2.73
C VAL A 168 -11.87 5.03 -2.64
N LEU A 169 -11.39 4.42 -3.72
CA LEU A 169 -11.10 3.00 -3.76
C LEU A 169 -10.00 2.60 -2.76
N SER A 170 -8.94 3.41 -2.64
CA SER A 170 -7.83 3.14 -1.73
C SER A 170 -8.25 2.98 -0.26
N PRO A 171 -8.91 3.96 0.39
CA PRO A 171 -9.33 3.84 1.79
C PRO A 171 -10.48 2.86 2.00
N VAL A 172 -11.40 2.72 1.04
CA VAL A 172 -12.47 1.70 1.13
C VAL A 172 -11.87 0.30 1.12
N THR A 173 -10.95 0.01 0.20
CA THR A 173 -10.29 -1.30 0.17
C THR A 173 -9.41 -1.53 1.41
N GLY A 174 -8.77 -0.50 1.95
CA GLY A 174 -8.05 -0.57 3.23
C GLY A 174 -8.94 -0.99 4.40
N LEU A 175 -10.12 -0.37 4.57
CA LEU A 175 -11.07 -0.77 5.62
C LEU A 175 -11.63 -2.18 5.41
N LEU A 176 -11.96 -2.55 4.16
CA LEU A 176 -12.43 -3.88 3.84
C LEU A 176 -11.39 -4.95 4.21
N LEU A 177 -10.10 -4.70 3.96
CA LEU A 177 -9.02 -5.59 4.39
C LEU A 177 -8.92 -5.70 5.92
N ALA A 178 -9.00 -4.56 6.62
CA ALA A 178 -8.98 -4.53 8.07
C ALA A 178 -10.12 -5.34 8.70
N TRP A 179 -11.28 -5.41 8.02
CA TRP A 179 -12.43 -6.22 8.43
C TRP A 179 -12.44 -7.64 7.84
N GLY A 180 -11.38 -8.07 7.15
CA GLY A 180 -11.27 -9.42 6.59
C GLY A 180 -12.13 -9.68 5.35
N VAL A 181 -12.69 -8.65 4.72
CA VAL A 181 -13.47 -8.77 3.49
C VAL A 181 -12.53 -8.91 2.29
N SER A 182 -12.76 -9.94 1.46
CA SER A 182 -11.87 -10.26 0.32
C SER A 182 -12.57 -10.37 -1.03
N PHE A 183 -13.90 -10.39 -1.07
CA PHE A 183 -14.74 -10.75 -2.24
C PHE A 183 -14.32 -12.05 -2.95
N ALA A 184 -13.56 -12.89 -2.25
CA ALA A 184 -13.08 -14.15 -2.76
C ALA A 184 -14.22 -15.17 -2.71
N ARG A 185 -14.45 -15.88 -3.82
CA ARG A 185 -15.26 -17.09 -3.80
C ARG A 185 -14.52 -18.17 -2.99
N PRO A 186 -15.23 -19.11 -2.34
CA PRO A 186 -14.60 -20.29 -1.76
C PRO A 186 -13.76 -20.97 -2.84
N ALA A 187 -12.44 -21.00 -2.64
CA ALA A 187 -11.58 -21.77 -3.52
C ALA A 187 -11.76 -23.24 -3.18
N PHE A 188 -11.81 -24.11 -4.19
CA PHE A 188 -11.62 -25.53 -3.96
C PHE A 188 -10.19 -25.72 -3.46
N ALA A 189 -10.06 -25.97 -2.16
CA ALA A 189 -8.80 -26.34 -1.56
C ALA A 189 -8.65 -27.86 -1.71
N PRO A 190 -7.67 -28.37 -2.49
CA PRO A 190 -7.33 -29.77 -2.39
C PRO A 190 -7.06 -30.12 -0.91
N ALA A 191 -7.49 -31.32 -0.52
CA ALA A 191 -7.34 -31.83 0.85
C ALA A 191 -5.89 -31.68 1.32
N PRO A 192 -5.65 -31.51 2.63
CA PRO A 192 -4.29 -31.47 3.17
C PRO A 192 -3.51 -32.70 2.69
N SER A 193 -2.50 -32.47 1.84
CA SER A 193 -1.58 -33.51 1.38
C SER A 193 -0.45 -33.70 2.38
N ALA A 194 0.34 -34.76 2.19
CA ALA A 194 1.55 -34.99 2.98
C ALA A 194 2.44 -33.72 3.04
N PRO A 195 3.13 -33.47 4.17
CA PRO A 195 3.94 -32.27 4.35
C PRO A 195 5.04 -32.21 3.28
N LEU A 196 5.02 -31.14 2.49
CA LEU A 196 5.99 -30.88 1.42
C LEU A 196 7.23 -30.18 2.01
N SER A 197 8.43 -30.63 1.66
CA SER A 197 9.66 -29.92 2.03
C SER A 197 9.80 -28.60 1.26
N MET A 198 10.56 -27.65 1.79
CA MET A 198 10.77 -26.37 1.11
C MET A 198 11.50 -26.53 -0.24
N VAL A 199 12.46 -27.47 -0.32
CA VAL A 199 13.17 -27.80 -1.57
C VAL A 199 12.19 -28.31 -2.63
N GLU A 200 11.29 -29.23 -2.26
CA GLU A 200 10.28 -29.73 -3.20
C GLU A 200 9.32 -28.62 -3.62
N ALA A 201 8.96 -27.73 -2.70
CA ALA A 201 8.10 -26.58 -3.00
C ALA A 201 8.71 -25.67 -4.06
N VAL A 202 9.98 -25.32 -3.88
CA VAL A 202 10.76 -24.50 -4.81
C VAL A 202 10.81 -25.15 -6.18
N ARG A 203 11.06 -26.46 -6.25
CA ARG A 203 11.06 -27.21 -7.53
C ARG A 203 9.70 -27.18 -8.20
N ARG A 204 8.60 -27.37 -7.45
CA ARG A 204 7.23 -27.33 -8.00
C ARG A 204 6.86 -25.95 -8.52
N VAL A 205 7.22 -24.90 -7.80
CA VAL A 205 6.99 -23.53 -8.27
C VAL A 205 7.83 -23.24 -9.50
N GLY A 206 9.13 -23.55 -9.46
CA GLY A 206 10.08 -23.34 -10.54
C GLY A 206 9.78 -24.13 -11.82
N ALA A 207 9.11 -25.28 -11.72
CA ALA A 207 8.70 -26.07 -12.88
C ALA A 207 7.59 -25.40 -13.72
N SER A 208 6.84 -24.47 -13.14
CA SER A 208 5.69 -23.83 -13.79
C SER A 208 5.80 -22.32 -13.91
N HIS A 209 6.65 -21.68 -13.10
CA HIS A 209 6.83 -20.24 -13.05
C HIS A 209 8.30 -19.88 -12.90
N ASP A 210 8.68 -18.73 -13.46
CA ASP A 210 9.99 -18.13 -13.22
C ASP A 210 10.08 -17.63 -11.77
N LEU A 211 11.05 -18.14 -11.00
CA LEU A 211 11.24 -17.73 -9.60
C LEU A 211 11.79 -16.32 -9.46
N SER A 212 12.22 -15.68 -10.54
CA SER A 212 12.53 -14.25 -10.56
C SER A 212 11.31 -13.41 -10.14
N GLY A 213 10.10 -13.89 -10.44
CA GLY A 213 8.83 -13.30 -9.99
C GLY A 213 8.35 -13.80 -8.62
N LEU A 214 9.15 -14.59 -7.90
CA LEU A 214 8.77 -15.08 -6.57
C LEU A 214 8.67 -13.92 -5.59
N VAL A 215 7.59 -13.89 -4.81
CA VAL A 215 7.44 -12.96 -3.68
C VAL A 215 7.70 -13.69 -2.38
N TRP A 216 7.02 -14.82 -2.17
CA TRP A 216 7.27 -15.71 -1.03
C TRP A 216 6.74 -17.12 -1.24
N ILE A 217 7.30 -18.08 -0.48
CA ILE A 217 6.72 -19.41 -0.21
C ILE A 217 6.60 -19.53 1.31
N ARG A 218 5.43 -19.89 1.85
CA ARG A 218 5.29 -20.07 3.32
C ARG A 218 4.12 -20.96 3.69
N GLY A 219 4.24 -21.59 4.86
CA GLY A 219 3.14 -22.32 5.48
C GLY A 219 2.05 -21.37 6.00
N ARG A 220 0.78 -21.70 5.75
CA ARG A 220 -0.39 -21.06 6.37
C ARG A 220 -1.49 -22.10 6.58
N SER A 221 -1.95 -22.23 7.82
CA SER A 221 -3.05 -23.15 8.18
C SER A 221 -2.80 -24.60 7.70
N GLY A 222 -1.58 -25.11 7.89
CA GLY A 222 -1.19 -26.47 7.49
C GLY A 222 -0.97 -26.67 5.98
N ARG A 223 -1.06 -25.62 5.16
CA ARG A 223 -0.86 -25.68 3.70
C ARG A 223 0.34 -24.84 3.30
N LEU A 224 1.07 -25.28 2.29
CA LEU A 224 2.14 -24.49 1.71
C LEU A 224 1.59 -23.61 0.58
N LEU A 225 1.86 -22.32 0.66
CA LEU A 225 1.40 -21.33 -0.31
C LEU A 225 2.61 -20.67 -0.97
N ALA A 226 2.50 -20.37 -2.25
CA ALA A 226 3.47 -19.56 -2.99
C ALA A 226 2.78 -18.33 -3.57
N ARG A 227 3.37 -17.15 -3.39
CA ARG A 227 2.96 -15.91 -4.05
C ARG A 227 3.99 -15.57 -5.11
N VAL A 228 3.55 -15.52 -6.36
CA VAL A 228 4.40 -15.32 -7.54
C VAL A 228 3.73 -14.27 -8.44
N VAL A 229 4.54 -13.49 -9.14
CA VAL A 229 4.07 -12.60 -10.21
C VAL A 229 3.70 -13.45 -11.44
N ASP A 230 2.41 -13.64 -11.67
CA ASP A 230 1.84 -14.35 -12.83
C ASP A 230 1.22 -13.34 -13.78
N ARG A 231 1.84 -13.13 -14.95
CA ARG A 231 1.41 -12.16 -15.98
C ARG A 231 1.13 -10.74 -15.42
N GLY A 232 1.96 -10.30 -14.47
CA GLY A 232 1.86 -8.99 -13.82
C GLY A 232 0.91 -8.93 -12.61
N GLU A 233 0.20 -10.00 -12.28
CA GLU A 233 -0.63 -10.09 -11.07
C GLU A 233 0.12 -10.85 -9.95
N TYR A 234 0.02 -10.39 -8.71
CA TYR A 234 0.55 -11.13 -7.57
C TYR A 234 -0.43 -12.23 -7.18
N ARG A 235 -0.23 -13.41 -7.75
CA ARG A 235 -1.13 -14.54 -7.58
C ARG A 235 -0.62 -15.49 -6.51
N VAL A 236 -1.55 -16.03 -5.74
CA VAL A 236 -1.25 -17.02 -4.70
C VAL A 236 -1.68 -18.39 -5.19
N PHE A 237 -0.79 -19.36 -5.02
CA PHE A 237 -1.00 -20.76 -5.36
C PHE A 237 -0.86 -21.60 -4.10
N THR A 238 -1.69 -22.63 -3.96
CA THR A 238 -1.39 -23.74 -3.06
C THR A 238 -0.38 -24.64 -3.75
N VAL A 239 0.70 -24.98 -3.04
CA VAL A 239 1.73 -25.89 -3.50
C VAL A 239 1.42 -27.28 -2.95
N THR A 240 1.19 -28.25 -3.83
CA THR A 240 0.93 -29.66 -3.46
C THR A 240 1.87 -30.59 -4.25
N PRO A 241 1.96 -31.88 -3.87
CA PRO A 241 2.72 -32.87 -4.63
C PRO A 241 2.25 -33.03 -6.08
N GLU A 242 0.97 -32.75 -6.36
CA GLU A 242 0.37 -32.85 -7.69
C GLU A 242 0.62 -31.61 -8.56
N GLY A 243 0.95 -30.47 -7.95
CA GLY A 243 1.28 -29.24 -8.67
C GLY A 243 0.85 -27.95 -7.95
N LEU A 244 0.66 -26.89 -8.74
CA LEU A 244 0.19 -25.59 -8.24
C LEU A 244 -1.29 -25.39 -8.54
N PHE A 245 -2.06 -25.09 -7.49
CA PHE A 245 -3.48 -24.78 -7.62
C PHE A 245 -3.73 -23.32 -7.25
N PRO A 246 -4.26 -22.49 -8.15
CA PRO A 246 -4.50 -21.07 -7.86
C PRO A 246 -5.54 -20.93 -6.75
N THR A 247 -5.25 -20.09 -5.75
CA THR A 247 -6.24 -19.74 -4.74
C THR A 247 -7.24 -18.72 -5.31
N SER A 248 -8.33 -18.48 -4.58
CA SER A 248 -9.25 -17.42 -4.94
C SER A 248 -8.57 -16.06 -4.88
N ARG A 249 -8.92 -15.19 -5.84
CA ARG A 249 -8.41 -13.82 -5.90
C ARG A 249 -9.00 -13.00 -4.76
N ASN A 250 -8.13 -12.39 -3.96
CA ASN A 250 -8.52 -11.37 -3.00
C ASN A 250 -8.50 -10.01 -3.70
N TRP A 251 -9.60 -9.66 -4.36
CA TRP A 251 -9.71 -8.41 -5.14
C TRP A 251 -9.49 -7.16 -4.29
N VAL A 252 -9.96 -7.18 -3.05
CA VAL A 252 -9.75 -6.05 -2.12
C VAL A 252 -8.26 -5.81 -1.93
N ARG A 253 -7.48 -6.88 -1.68
CA ARG A 253 -6.03 -6.79 -1.51
C ARG A 253 -5.34 -6.36 -2.79
N LEU A 254 -5.72 -6.95 -3.92
CA LEU A 254 -5.13 -6.65 -5.22
C LEU A 254 -5.29 -5.18 -5.60
N LEU A 255 -6.48 -4.60 -5.37
CA LEU A 255 -6.76 -3.18 -5.62
C LEU A 255 -6.05 -2.28 -4.62
N HIS A 256 -6.06 -2.62 -3.34
CA HIS A 256 -5.42 -1.82 -2.30
C HIS A 256 -3.89 -1.76 -2.46
N GLU A 257 -3.25 -2.92 -2.70
CA GLU A 257 -1.80 -3.01 -2.85
C GLU A 257 -1.32 -2.61 -4.27
N GLY A 258 -2.21 -2.58 -5.28
CA GLY A 258 -1.84 -2.20 -6.65
C GLY A 258 -1.14 -3.33 -7.42
N ASN A 259 -1.51 -4.58 -7.14
CA ASN A 259 -0.77 -5.79 -7.55
C ASN A 259 -1.48 -6.63 -8.61
N PHE A 260 -2.34 -6.05 -9.46
CA PHE A 260 -3.19 -6.81 -10.40
C PHE A 260 -2.87 -6.66 -11.88
N ALA A 261 -2.08 -5.67 -12.28
CA ALA A 261 -1.80 -5.35 -13.68
C ALA A 261 -0.37 -4.82 -13.89
N GLY A 262 0.60 -5.45 -13.22
CA GLY A 262 2.02 -5.11 -13.38
C GLY A 262 2.32 -3.68 -12.98
N HIS A 263 3.13 -3.00 -13.81
CA HIS A 263 3.47 -1.59 -13.60
C HIS A 263 2.27 -0.65 -13.64
N TRP A 264 1.18 -0.99 -14.34
CA TRP A 264 0.01 -0.12 -14.45
C TRP A 264 -0.75 0.01 -13.13
N SER A 265 -1.01 -1.10 -12.44
CA SER A 265 -1.69 -1.06 -11.15
C SER A 265 -0.81 -0.45 -10.06
N ALA A 266 0.51 -0.66 -10.13
CA ALA A 266 1.47 -0.02 -9.23
C ALA A 266 1.48 1.51 -9.45
N LEU A 267 1.55 1.96 -10.71
CA LEU A 267 1.51 3.38 -11.06
C LEU A 267 0.20 4.05 -10.64
N MET A 268 -0.93 3.37 -10.82
CA MET A 268 -2.24 3.86 -10.35
C MET A 268 -2.22 4.14 -8.84
N ASN A 269 -1.61 3.26 -8.05
CA ASN A 269 -1.46 3.45 -6.61
C ASN A 269 -0.52 4.61 -6.27
N VAL A 270 0.61 4.75 -6.98
CA VAL A 270 1.51 5.91 -6.82
C VAL A 270 0.77 7.23 -7.09
N VAL A 271 0.04 7.31 -8.21
CA VAL A 271 -0.76 8.50 -8.55
C VAL A 271 -1.82 8.78 -7.49
N THR A 272 -2.51 7.74 -7.01
CA THR A 272 -3.53 7.87 -5.94
C THR A 272 -2.91 8.40 -4.66
N SER A 273 -1.77 7.86 -4.22
CA SER A 273 -1.08 8.29 -3.00
C SER A 273 -0.52 9.70 -3.11
N ILE A 274 0.03 10.09 -4.28
CA ILE A 274 0.45 11.48 -4.54
C ILE A 274 -0.75 12.42 -4.44
N ALA A 275 -1.88 12.05 -5.04
CA ALA A 275 -3.10 12.85 -5.00
C ALA A 275 -3.65 13.00 -3.58
N LEU A 276 -3.69 11.93 -2.77
CA LEU A 276 -4.11 11.99 -1.36
C LEU A 276 -3.19 12.91 -0.54
N THR A 277 -1.87 12.76 -0.69
CA THR A 277 -0.88 13.61 -0.03
C THR A 277 -1.03 15.08 -0.45
N ALA A 278 -1.21 15.35 -1.75
CA ALA A 278 -1.45 16.69 -2.26
C ALA A 278 -2.75 17.29 -1.72
N LEU A 279 -3.85 16.52 -1.66
CA LEU A 279 -5.12 16.99 -1.11
C LEU A 279 -5.00 17.31 0.39
N MET A 280 -4.28 16.48 1.15
CA MET A 280 -3.98 16.74 2.56
C MET A 280 -3.19 18.04 2.73
N ALA A 281 -2.05 18.15 2.05
CA ALA A 281 -1.16 19.30 2.15
C ALA A 281 -1.87 20.60 1.72
N THR A 282 -2.54 20.59 0.57
CA THR A 282 -3.27 21.75 0.07
C THR A 282 -4.44 22.13 0.98
N GLY A 283 -5.14 21.17 1.57
CA GLY A 283 -6.20 21.40 2.57
C GLY A 283 -5.68 22.17 3.79
N LEU A 284 -4.56 21.70 4.37
CA LEU A 284 -3.91 22.35 5.51
C LEU A 284 -3.38 23.75 5.17
N VAL A 285 -2.76 23.92 4.00
CA VAL A 285 -2.27 25.23 3.53
C VAL A 285 -3.42 26.21 3.32
N ILE A 286 -4.54 25.78 2.72
CA ILE A 286 -5.73 26.62 2.54
C ILE A 286 -6.29 27.06 3.89
N TRP A 287 -6.33 26.15 4.87
CA TRP A 287 -6.77 26.46 6.23
C TRP A 287 -5.84 27.50 6.89
N ALA A 288 -4.53 27.26 6.89
CA ALA A 288 -3.54 28.14 7.52
C ALA A 288 -3.59 29.55 6.90
N ARG A 289 -3.63 29.65 5.56
CA ARG A 289 -3.77 30.94 4.87
C ARG A 289 -5.04 31.69 5.27
N ARG A 290 -6.16 31.00 5.51
CA ARG A 290 -7.41 31.66 5.94
C ARG A 290 -7.38 32.08 7.40
N ARG A 291 -6.71 31.31 8.27
CA ARG A 291 -6.61 31.62 9.70
C ARG A 291 -5.66 32.80 9.97
N PHE A 292 -4.51 32.84 9.30
CA PHE A 292 -3.44 33.80 9.58
C PHE A 292 -3.42 35.01 8.64
N ARG A 293 -4.27 35.05 7.60
CA ARG A 293 -4.37 36.25 6.75
C ARG A 293 -4.93 37.42 7.57
N LYS A 294 -4.08 38.40 7.87
CA LYS A 294 -4.44 39.67 8.49
C LYS A 294 -5.65 40.25 7.76
N ARG A 295 -6.75 40.50 8.47
CA ARG A 295 -7.89 41.22 7.93
C ARG A 295 -7.38 42.61 7.54
N ARG A 296 -7.32 42.93 6.24
CA ARG A 296 -7.06 44.30 5.81
C ARG A 296 -8.13 45.19 6.47
N PRO A 297 -7.75 46.24 7.21
CA PRO A 297 -8.74 47.16 7.74
C PRO A 297 -9.59 47.65 6.58
N ARG A 298 -10.90 47.45 6.69
CA ARG A 298 -11.88 47.91 5.72
C ARG A 298 -11.75 49.42 5.74
N VAL A 299 -11.07 50.01 4.76
CA VAL A 299 -11.01 51.47 4.59
C VAL A 299 -12.45 51.92 4.49
N ARG A 300 -12.96 52.48 5.59
CA ARG A 300 -14.27 53.11 5.66
C ARG A 300 -14.16 54.28 4.70
N ARG A 301 -14.67 54.08 3.48
CA ARG A 301 -14.81 55.14 2.49
C ARG A 301 -15.84 56.10 3.08
N GLU A 302 -15.37 57.04 3.89
CA GLU A 302 -16.16 58.17 4.32
C GLU A 302 -16.61 58.87 3.04
N ARG A 303 -17.91 58.79 2.78
CA ARG A 303 -18.57 59.67 1.83
C ARG A 303 -18.38 61.08 2.39
N SER A 304 -17.36 61.78 1.90
CA SER A 304 -17.36 63.23 1.92
C SER A 304 -18.50 63.66 0.99
N THR A 305 -19.66 63.91 1.59
CA THR A 305 -20.71 64.73 1.01
C THR A 305 -20.14 66.14 0.91
N LEU A 306 -19.52 66.47 -0.22
CA LEU A 306 -19.30 67.86 -0.59
C LEU A 306 -20.66 68.46 -0.94
N VAL A 307 -21.24 69.11 0.06
CA VAL A 307 -22.28 70.11 -0.10
C VAL A 307 -21.66 71.26 -0.88
N THR A 308 -22.15 71.51 -2.09
CA THR A 308 -21.86 72.72 -2.85
C THR A 308 -22.69 73.85 -2.24
N PRO A 309 -22.11 74.94 -1.72
CA PRO A 309 -22.87 76.15 -1.48
C PRO A 309 -23.17 76.85 -2.81
N ALA A 310 -24.28 77.57 -2.82
CA ALA A 310 -24.94 78.23 -3.95
C ALA A 310 -24.04 79.16 -4.78
#